data_AF-A0A3C1HXV9-F1
#
_entry.id   AF-A0A3C1HXV9-F1
#
_cell.length_a   1.000
_cell.length_b   1.000
_cell.length_c   1.000
_cell.angle_alpha   90.00
_cell.angle_beta   90.00
_cell.angle_gamma   90.00
#
_symmetry.space_group_name_H-M   'P 1'
#
loop_
_entity.id
_entity.type
_entity.pdbx_description
1 polymer ?
#
loop_
_entity_poly.entity_id
_entity_poly.type
_entity_poly.pdbx_seq_one_letter_code
_entity_poly.pdbx_strand_id
1 'polypeptide(L)'
;MNRAFAREAASYTTPIFFGYVAIGIPLGLMVVNAGYPWWLALVMGLFMYSGAGEYVAIGLFAAGASLAEIVITEFFVNIRHIVYGLSLIEKCRGCKKWKPFIIYWLTDETYALLCSTEIPSRAEKGPFLGTIAFLDFFYWVLGSVIGALACNVLQHFNLAQYLNGVDFALSALFAVILCGQIGGGILEAKKAGKTGTAKSILEPFVPAAIGIATCVLAVLLFKVGLVPSSNIIFLSILMGIALIVIFRGITFYSERGQSAKTAILIALSAMILAGIVFAAGLFQIKTSGSADSAIKEKLPLSLVIVAIFICGAIIFFERSFSFLLFSRKEPPPLIKFIEKYIPSMIIAILLVYCFKDIKLVAFPYGLPAFAGLFFAVLVNLAVKNSMVSIFGATALYMILSAVMV
;
A
#
# COMPACT_ATOMS: atom_id res chain seq x y z
N MET A 1 26.73 3.36 -19.17
CA MET A 1 25.59 4.29 -18.99
C MET A 1 26.10 5.69 -19.29
N ASN A 2 25.50 6.41 -20.24
CA ASN A 2 25.90 7.78 -20.53
C ASN A 2 25.49 8.68 -19.35
N ARG A 3 26.41 9.48 -18.78
CA ARG A 3 26.17 10.34 -17.62
C ARG A 3 25.00 11.31 -17.84
N ALA A 4 24.74 11.69 -19.09
CA ALA A 4 23.61 12.55 -19.46
C ALA A 4 22.25 11.92 -19.12
N PHE A 5 22.08 10.60 -19.34
CA PHE A 5 20.80 9.92 -19.07
C PHE A 5 20.54 9.68 -17.59
N ALA A 6 21.59 9.50 -16.78
CA ALA A 6 21.45 9.38 -15.34
C ALA A 6 20.98 10.70 -14.70
N ARG A 7 21.52 11.83 -15.18
CA ARG A 7 21.09 13.17 -14.74
C ARG A 7 19.66 13.47 -15.16
N GLU A 8 19.29 13.08 -16.38
CA GLU A 8 17.92 13.21 -16.87
C GLU A 8 16.95 12.37 -16.04
N ALA A 9 17.24 11.07 -15.82
CA ALA A 9 16.44 10.20 -14.96
C ALA A 9 16.27 10.76 -13.53
N ALA A 10 17.33 11.32 -12.94
CA ALA A 10 17.27 11.93 -11.61
C ALA A 10 16.31 13.14 -11.53
N SER A 11 16.14 13.88 -12.64
CA SER A 11 15.17 14.98 -12.69
C SER A 11 13.72 14.48 -12.65
N TYR A 12 13.44 13.34 -13.29
CA TYR A 12 12.12 12.69 -13.24
C TYR A 12 11.80 12.13 -11.85
N THR A 13 12.80 11.63 -11.13
CA THR A 13 12.61 11.02 -9.81
C THR A 13 12.65 12.02 -8.66
N THR A 14 12.88 13.31 -8.91
CA THR A 14 12.96 14.33 -7.85
C THR A 14 11.70 14.39 -6.96
N PRO A 15 10.46 14.33 -7.48
CA PRO A 15 9.27 14.27 -6.64
C PRO A 15 9.21 12.98 -5.79
N ILE A 16 9.66 11.85 -6.36
CA ILE A 16 9.69 10.56 -5.67
C ILE A 16 10.74 10.55 -4.57
N PHE A 17 11.93 11.11 -4.81
CA PHE A 17 12.98 11.29 -3.80
C PHE A 17 12.43 11.95 -2.54
N PHE A 18 11.75 13.09 -2.74
CA PHE A 18 11.15 13.84 -1.66
C PHE A 18 10.08 12.99 -0.94
N GLY A 19 9.14 12.40 -1.68
CA GLY A 19 8.14 11.48 -1.11
C GLY A 19 8.77 10.35 -0.30
N TYR A 20 9.75 9.65 -0.86
CA TYR A 20 10.37 8.46 -0.28
C TYR A 20 11.22 8.76 0.93
N VAL A 21 11.94 9.87 0.95
CA VAL A 21 12.63 10.30 2.17
C VAL A 21 11.60 10.65 3.24
N ALA A 22 10.50 11.32 2.88
CA ALA A 22 9.46 11.68 3.84
C ALA A 22 8.72 10.48 4.45
N ILE A 23 8.57 9.41 3.69
CA ILE A 23 7.89 8.18 4.12
C ILE A 23 8.90 7.19 4.72
N GLY A 24 10.12 7.12 4.21
CA GLY A 24 11.15 6.22 4.71
C GLY A 24 11.58 6.60 6.13
N ILE A 25 11.70 7.90 6.43
CA ILE A 25 12.11 8.35 7.77
C ILE A 25 11.17 7.80 8.87
N PRO A 26 9.84 8.00 8.81
CA PRO A 26 8.92 7.41 9.79
C PRO A 26 8.98 5.88 9.86
N LEU A 27 9.19 5.18 8.74
CA LEU A 27 9.38 3.73 8.75
C LEU A 27 10.61 3.31 9.55
N GLY A 28 11.74 3.96 9.31
CA GLY A 28 12.96 3.74 10.08
C GLY A 28 12.79 4.04 11.57
N LEU A 29 12.08 5.12 11.90
CA LEU A 29 11.70 5.46 13.27
C LEU A 29 10.87 4.33 13.90
N MET A 30 9.89 3.79 13.17
CA MET A 30 9.03 2.69 13.66
C MET A 30 9.80 1.40 13.93
N VAL A 31 10.79 1.03 13.10
CA VAL A 31 11.63 -0.17 13.34
C VAL A 31 12.30 -0.09 14.71
N VAL A 32 12.94 1.03 15.01
CA VAL A 32 13.70 1.22 16.25
C VAL A 32 12.77 1.47 17.44
N ASN A 33 11.63 2.15 17.23
CA ASN A 33 10.61 2.33 18.25
C ASN A 33 9.92 1.01 18.66
N ALA A 34 9.78 0.06 17.73
CA ALA A 34 9.35 -1.32 18.02
C ALA A 34 10.44 -2.13 18.79
N GLY A 35 11.59 -1.52 19.06
CA GLY A 35 12.69 -2.11 19.80
C GLY A 35 13.54 -3.08 18.98
N TYR A 36 13.57 -2.94 17.66
CA TYR A 36 14.49 -3.66 16.78
C TYR A 36 15.75 -2.81 16.51
N PRO A 37 16.89 -3.44 16.15
CA PRO A 37 18.10 -2.70 15.85
C PRO A 37 17.95 -1.86 14.57
N TRP A 38 18.62 -0.71 14.52
CA TRP A 38 18.50 0.25 13.40
C TRP A 38 18.83 -0.36 12.03
N TRP A 39 19.78 -1.29 11.97
CA TRP A 39 20.19 -1.93 10.72
C TRP A 39 19.09 -2.82 10.13
N LEU A 40 18.07 -3.20 10.91
CA LEU A 40 16.95 -3.96 10.40
C LEU A 40 16.17 -3.16 9.35
N ALA A 41 16.10 -1.83 9.46
CA ALA A 41 15.50 -0.98 8.43
C ALA A 41 16.24 -1.09 7.08
N LEU A 42 17.57 -1.24 7.10
CA LEU A 42 18.35 -1.51 5.90
C LEU A 42 18.02 -2.89 5.33
N VAL A 43 17.96 -3.92 6.18
CA VAL A 43 17.65 -5.30 5.74
C VAL A 43 16.24 -5.38 5.14
N MET A 44 15.24 -4.75 5.77
CA MET A 44 13.89 -4.64 5.23
C MET A 44 13.90 -3.92 3.87
N GLY A 45 14.54 -2.75 3.80
CA GLY A 45 14.63 -1.98 2.56
C GLY A 45 15.38 -2.70 1.44
N LEU A 46 16.33 -3.60 1.75
CA LEU A 46 17.07 -4.34 0.73
C LEU A 46 16.32 -5.57 0.23
N PHE A 47 15.63 -6.31 1.10
CA PHE A 47 15.09 -7.65 0.79
C PHE A 47 13.57 -7.72 0.72
N MET A 48 12.87 -6.83 1.41
CA MET A 48 11.41 -6.81 1.43
C MET A 48 10.88 -5.73 0.49
N TYR A 49 11.47 -4.52 0.53
CA TYR A 49 11.17 -3.34 -0.31
C TYR A 49 9.76 -3.36 -0.90
N SER A 50 8.76 -2.89 -0.15
CA SER A 50 7.35 -2.86 -0.62
C SER A 50 6.61 -1.58 -0.24
N GLY A 51 7.28 -0.64 0.44
CA GLY A 51 6.64 0.60 0.84
C GLY A 51 5.66 0.34 1.99
N ALA A 52 4.39 0.28 1.65
CA ALA A 52 3.28 0.03 2.57
C ALA A 52 3.36 -1.32 3.31
N GLY A 53 3.86 -2.38 2.68
CA GLY A 53 3.99 -3.69 3.32
C GLY A 53 4.99 -3.65 4.49
N GLU A 54 6.15 -3.01 4.30
CA GLU A 54 7.14 -2.87 5.38
C GLU A 54 6.58 -2.19 6.64
N TYR A 55 5.71 -1.19 6.48
CA TYR A 55 4.99 -0.57 7.60
C TYR A 55 4.06 -1.54 8.33
N VAL A 56 3.27 -2.31 7.57
CA VAL A 56 2.35 -3.32 8.12
C VAL A 56 3.13 -4.41 8.85
N ALA A 57 4.23 -4.89 8.26
CA ALA A 57 5.08 -5.90 8.85
C ALA A 57 5.70 -5.46 10.18
N ILE A 58 6.17 -4.21 10.32
CA ILE A 58 6.68 -3.70 11.61
C ILE A 58 5.60 -3.80 12.70
N GLY A 59 4.36 -3.43 12.39
CA GLY A 59 3.23 -3.57 13.31
C GLY A 59 2.96 -5.02 13.70
N LEU A 60 3.03 -5.94 12.74
CA LEU A 60 2.86 -7.39 12.99
C LEU A 60 4.01 -7.99 13.80
N PHE A 61 5.25 -7.54 13.58
CA PHE A 61 6.41 -7.94 14.36
C PHE A 61 6.27 -7.48 15.82
N ALA A 62 5.88 -6.22 16.02
CA ALA A 62 5.65 -5.65 17.35
C ALA A 62 4.48 -6.34 18.07
N ALA A 63 3.44 -6.76 17.35
CA ALA A 63 2.27 -7.44 17.89
C ALA A 63 2.46 -8.94 18.15
N GLY A 64 3.65 -9.50 17.85
CA GLY A 64 3.90 -10.92 18.06
C GLY A 64 3.13 -11.84 17.10
N ALA A 65 2.78 -11.36 15.90
CA ALA A 65 1.97 -12.11 14.94
C ALA A 65 2.70 -13.37 14.43
N SER A 66 1.95 -14.43 14.16
CA SER A 66 2.52 -15.66 13.61
C SER A 66 3.11 -15.43 12.20
N LEU A 67 4.09 -16.24 11.81
CA LEU A 67 4.66 -16.16 10.45
C LEU A 67 3.60 -16.33 9.36
N ALA A 68 2.60 -17.18 9.59
CA ALA A 68 1.49 -17.37 8.66
C ALA A 68 0.65 -16.09 8.50
N GLU A 69 0.32 -15.40 9.60
CA GLU A 69 -0.41 -14.13 9.56
C GLU A 69 0.38 -13.04 8.83
N ILE A 70 1.69 -12.95 9.08
CA ILE A 70 2.56 -11.99 8.39
C ILE A 70 2.57 -12.24 6.88
N VAL A 71 2.83 -13.49 6.48
CA VAL A 71 2.88 -13.91 5.07
C VAL A 71 1.56 -13.65 4.35
N ILE A 72 0.44 -14.03 4.97
CA ILE A 72 -0.89 -13.84 4.39
C ILE A 72 -1.20 -12.35 4.28
N THR A 73 -0.90 -11.56 5.31
CA THR A 73 -1.15 -10.12 5.30
C THR A 73 -0.32 -9.43 4.23
N GLU A 74 0.98 -9.73 4.15
CA GLU A 74 1.86 -9.16 3.12
C GLU A 74 1.38 -9.50 1.71
N PHE A 75 0.95 -10.74 1.47
CA PHE A 75 0.41 -11.14 0.17
C PHE A 75 -0.81 -10.29 -0.22
N PHE A 76 -1.77 -10.12 0.70
CA PHE A 76 -2.99 -9.38 0.40
C PHE A 76 -2.80 -7.86 0.35
N VAL A 77 -1.89 -7.32 1.16
CA VAL A 77 -1.49 -5.91 1.08
C VAL A 77 -0.90 -5.64 -0.30
N ASN A 78 -0.01 -6.50 -0.80
CA ASN A 78 0.78 -6.27 -2.01
C ASN A 78 0.24 -6.91 -3.29
N ILE A 79 -0.92 -7.58 -3.26
CA ILE A 79 -1.56 -8.20 -4.43
C ILE A 79 -1.70 -7.25 -5.64
N ARG A 80 -1.73 -5.92 -5.39
CA ARG A 80 -1.69 -4.87 -6.43
C ARG A 80 -0.39 -4.85 -7.26
N HIS A 81 0.71 -5.44 -6.80
CA HIS A 81 1.92 -5.58 -7.61
C HIS A 81 1.75 -6.56 -8.79
N ILE A 82 0.89 -7.58 -8.64
CA ILE A 82 0.50 -8.46 -9.76
C ILE A 82 -0.11 -7.62 -10.87
N VAL A 83 -1.00 -6.71 -10.46
CA VAL A 83 -1.67 -5.76 -11.34
C VAL A 83 -0.68 -4.87 -12.08
N TYR A 84 0.23 -4.23 -11.36
CA TYR A 84 1.22 -3.35 -11.97
C TYR A 84 2.12 -4.07 -12.97
N GLY A 85 2.47 -5.32 -12.67
CA GLY A 85 3.25 -6.16 -13.57
C GLY A 85 2.61 -6.30 -14.95
N LEU A 86 1.27 -6.32 -15.06
CA LEU A 86 0.55 -6.45 -16.33
C LEU A 86 0.67 -5.20 -17.20
N SER A 87 0.40 -4.05 -16.60
CA SER A 87 0.48 -2.75 -17.26
C SER A 87 1.91 -2.45 -17.73
N LEU A 88 2.91 -3.03 -17.06
CA LEU A 88 4.33 -2.88 -17.40
C LEU A 88 4.86 -3.92 -18.39
N ILE A 89 4.10 -4.93 -18.83
CA ILE A 89 4.60 -5.97 -19.78
C ILE A 89 5.17 -5.35 -21.05
N GLU A 90 4.37 -4.55 -21.75
CA GLU A 90 4.79 -3.88 -22.98
C GLU A 90 5.81 -2.77 -22.69
N LYS A 91 5.65 -2.06 -21.56
CA LYS A 91 6.60 -1.03 -21.14
C LYS A 91 7.96 -1.59 -20.74
N CYS A 92 8.08 -2.86 -20.39
CA CYS A 92 9.36 -3.53 -20.14
C CYS A 92 9.86 -4.36 -21.32
N ARG A 93 9.08 -4.47 -22.41
CA ARG A 93 9.50 -5.15 -23.64
C ARG A 93 10.73 -4.48 -24.23
N GLY A 94 11.80 -5.24 -24.43
CA GLY A 94 13.09 -4.73 -24.91
C GLY A 94 14.06 -4.23 -23.81
N CYS A 95 13.71 -4.31 -22.52
CA CYS A 95 14.61 -3.90 -21.42
C CYS A 95 15.78 -4.87 -21.18
N LYS A 96 15.77 -6.06 -21.79
CA LYS A 96 16.82 -7.10 -21.69
C LYS A 96 17.20 -7.35 -20.22
N LYS A 97 18.49 -7.24 -19.87
CA LYS A 97 19.04 -7.49 -18.52
C LYS A 97 18.49 -6.58 -17.42
N TRP A 98 17.86 -5.45 -17.77
CA TRP A 98 17.28 -4.52 -16.78
C TRP A 98 15.89 -4.96 -16.32
N LYS A 99 15.21 -5.83 -17.09
CA LYS A 99 13.86 -6.31 -16.75
C LYS A 99 13.74 -6.87 -15.31
N PRO A 100 14.59 -7.82 -14.85
CA PRO A 100 14.46 -8.34 -13.48
C PRO A 100 14.65 -7.28 -12.40
N PHE A 101 15.53 -6.29 -12.64
CA PHE A 101 15.76 -5.20 -11.70
C PHE A 101 14.57 -4.23 -11.62
N ILE A 102 13.99 -3.88 -12.77
CA ILE A 102 12.77 -3.06 -12.83
C ILE A 102 11.61 -3.77 -12.12
N ILE A 103 11.50 -5.08 -12.31
CA ILE A 103 10.49 -5.89 -11.61
C ILE A 103 10.74 -5.89 -10.10
N TYR A 104 11.99 -6.09 -9.67
CA TYR A 104 12.34 -6.14 -8.25
C TYR A 104 12.09 -4.80 -7.54
N TRP A 105 12.47 -3.68 -8.16
CA TRP A 105 12.33 -2.34 -7.59
C TRP A 105 10.95 -1.69 -7.85
N LEU A 106 9.90 -2.48 -8.06
CA LEU A 106 8.57 -1.97 -8.38
C LEU A 106 7.73 -1.68 -7.14
N THR A 107 7.38 -0.42 -6.92
CA THR A 107 6.45 0.07 -5.89
C THR A 107 5.33 0.90 -6.51
N ASP A 108 4.38 1.39 -5.72
CA ASP A 108 3.25 2.20 -6.20
C ASP A 108 3.75 3.47 -6.93
N GLU A 109 4.73 4.15 -6.36
CA GLU A 109 5.26 5.41 -6.88
C GLU A 109 6.20 5.18 -8.07
N THR A 110 7.05 4.16 -8.01
CA THR A 110 7.86 3.75 -9.17
C THR A 110 6.95 3.30 -10.30
N TYR A 111 5.88 2.55 -10.03
CA TYR A 111 4.88 2.19 -11.04
C TYR A 111 4.24 3.43 -11.67
N ALA A 112 3.74 4.36 -10.84
CA ALA A 112 3.10 5.57 -11.32
C ALA A 112 4.05 6.41 -12.19
N LEU A 113 5.30 6.59 -11.74
CA LEU A 113 6.33 7.31 -12.46
C LEU A 113 6.71 6.59 -13.77
N LEU A 114 6.93 5.28 -13.72
CA LEU A 114 7.24 4.49 -14.90
C LEU A 114 6.11 4.59 -15.91
N CYS A 115 4.84 4.59 -15.50
CA CYS A 115 3.70 4.75 -16.41
C CYS A 115 3.61 6.14 -17.04
N SER A 116 3.82 7.21 -16.26
CA SER A 116 3.73 8.60 -16.76
C SER A 116 4.96 9.08 -17.54
N THR A 117 6.10 8.39 -17.41
CA THR A 117 7.34 8.82 -18.07
C THR A 117 7.35 8.42 -19.53
N GLU A 118 7.58 9.41 -20.40
CA GLU A 118 7.92 9.19 -21.80
C GLU A 118 9.44 8.99 -21.93
N ILE A 119 9.85 7.96 -22.66
CA ILE A 119 11.27 7.65 -22.82
C ILE A 119 11.86 8.60 -23.87
N PRO A 120 12.90 9.39 -23.56
CA PRO A 120 13.53 10.27 -24.53
C PRO A 120 14.00 9.49 -25.77
N SER A 121 13.78 10.00 -26.98
CA SER A 121 14.08 9.29 -28.25
C SER A 121 15.55 8.85 -28.40
N ARG A 122 16.45 9.54 -27.68
CA ARG A 122 17.90 9.28 -27.63
C ARG A 122 18.31 8.24 -26.59
N ALA A 123 17.42 7.82 -25.69
CA ALA A 123 17.74 6.96 -24.55
C ALA A 123 17.36 5.51 -24.80
N GLU A 124 18.24 4.58 -24.39
CA GLU A 124 17.88 3.16 -24.35
C GLU A 124 16.87 2.89 -23.22
N LYS A 125 15.75 2.27 -23.60
CA LYS A 125 14.61 1.97 -22.72
C LYS A 125 14.98 1.23 -21.43
N GLY A 126 15.73 0.14 -21.53
CA GLY A 126 16.09 -0.69 -20.35
C GLY A 126 16.91 0.06 -19.30
N PRO A 127 18.10 0.59 -19.66
CA PRO A 127 18.93 1.38 -18.75
C PRO A 127 18.20 2.58 -18.16
N PHE A 128 17.39 3.29 -18.95
CA PHE A 128 16.69 4.49 -18.48
C PHE A 128 15.65 4.15 -17.40
N LEU A 129 14.73 3.22 -17.69
CA LEU A 129 13.72 2.77 -16.73
C LEU A 129 14.35 2.06 -15.52
N GLY A 130 15.41 1.29 -15.73
CA GLY A 130 16.16 0.65 -14.66
C GLY A 130 16.86 1.63 -13.74
N THR A 131 17.33 2.78 -14.26
CA THR A 131 17.92 3.85 -13.45
C THR A 131 16.87 4.55 -12.60
N ILE A 132 15.69 4.83 -13.17
CA ILE A 132 14.55 5.39 -12.41
C ILE A 132 14.21 4.47 -11.23
N ALA A 133 13.97 3.19 -11.50
CA ALA A 133 13.60 2.22 -10.47
C ALA A 133 14.71 2.04 -9.41
N PHE A 134 15.97 2.06 -9.82
CA PHE A 134 17.10 2.01 -8.89
C PHE A 134 17.18 3.25 -7.98
N LEU A 135 16.99 4.44 -8.54
CA LEU A 135 17.03 5.68 -7.78
C LEU A 135 15.91 5.70 -6.74
N ASP A 136 14.69 5.36 -7.14
CA ASP A 136 13.56 5.25 -6.22
C ASP A 136 13.85 4.25 -5.08
N PHE A 137 14.29 3.03 -5.40
CA PHE A 137 14.74 2.06 -4.41
C PHE A 137 15.80 2.64 -3.45
N PHE A 138 16.82 3.30 -4.00
CA PHE A 138 17.87 3.91 -3.20
C PHE A 138 17.34 5.00 -2.26
N TYR A 139 16.41 5.84 -2.72
CA TYR A 139 15.82 6.90 -1.90
C TYR A 139 15.00 6.34 -0.74
N TRP A 140 14.27 5.25 -0.97
CA TRP A 140 13.54 4.55 0.07
C TRP A 140 14.47 4.02 1.16
N VAL A 141 15.48 3.24 0.76
CA VAL A 141 16.47 2.68 1.68
C VAL A 141 17.19 3.79 2.45
N LEU A 142 17.56 4.87 1.76
CA LEU A 142 18.20 6.03 2.38
C LEU A 142 17.31 6.67 3.44
N GLY A 143 16.04 6.96 3.12
CA GLY A 143 15.07 7.52 4.07
C GLY A 143 14.89 6.63 5.30
N SER A 144 14.70 5.33 5.09
CA SER A 144 14.53 4.33 6.15
C SER A 144 15.74 4.22 7.06
N VAL A 145 16.96 4.24 6.51
CA VAL A 145 18.19 4.23 7.33
C VAL A 145 18.37 5.54 8.09
N ILE A 146 18.10 6.70 7.47
CA ILE A 146 18.15 8.00 8.15
C ILE A 146 17.19 8.01 9.34
N GLY A 147 15.95 7.57 9.13
CA GLY A 147 14.94 7.47 10.19
C GLY A 147 15.38 6.54 11.33
N ALA A 148 15.88 5.36 11.00
CA ALA A 148 16.33 4.39 12.01
C ALA A 148 17.52 4.91 12.83
N LEU A 149 18.50 5.52 12.19
CA LEU A 149 19.64 6.15 12.87
C LEU A 149 19.18 7.33 13.74
N ALA A 150 18.29 8.18 13.22
CA ALA A 150 17.72 9.29 13.99
C ALA A 150 17.00 8.78 15.25
N CYS A 151 16.17 7.74 15.14
CA CYS A 151 15.51 7.13 16.30
C CYS A 151 16.51 6.58 17.31
N ASN A 152 17.55 5.90 16.84
CA ASN A 152 18.58 5.34 17.71
C ASN A 152 19.30 6.42 18.52
N VAL A 153 19.59 7.55 17.89
CA VAL A 153 20.15 8.73 18.56
C VAL A 153 19.15 9.34 19.56
N LEU A 154 17.87 9.51 19.16
CA LEU A 154 16.84 10.06 20.04
C LEU A 154 16.60 9.19 21.28
N GLN A 155 16.62 7.86 21.14
CA GLN A 155 16.54 6.93 22.26
C GLN A 155 17.74 7.06 23.20
N HIS A 156 18.96 7.21 22.66
CA HIS A 156 20.16 7.42 23.47
C HIS A 156 20.06 8.68 24.35
N PHE A 157 19.40 9.73 23.88
CA PHE A 157 19.17 10.98 24.62
C PHE A 157 17.86 11.00 25.43
N ASN A 158 17.15 9.87 25.58
CA ASN A 158 15.84 9.82 26.26
C ASN A 158 14.81 10.80 25.68
N LEU A 159 14.79 10.96 24.36
CA LEU A 159 13.83 11.78 23.61
C LEU A 159 12.78 10.94 22.86
N ALA A 160 12.76 9.63 23.10
CA ALA A 160 11.87 8.69 22.39
C ALA A 160 10.38 8.97 22.64
N GLN A 161 10.00 9.53 23.80
CA GLN A 161 8.61 9.91 24.09
C GLN A 161 8.02 10.89 23.08
N TYR A 162 8.86 11.67 22.38
CA TYR A 162 8.39 12.60 21.34
C TYR A 162 8.10 11.92 20.01
N LEU A 163 8.36 10.62 19.86
CA LEU A 163 8.04 9.84 18.66
C LEU A 163 6.65 9.18 18.71
N ASN A 164 5.93 9.34 19.81
CA ASN A 164 4.56 8.83 19.94
C ASN A 164 3.68 9.41 18.82
N GLY A 165 3.12 8.52 18.00
CA GLY A 165 2.26 8.88 16.86
C GLY A 165 2.96 8.99 15.52
N VAL A 166 4.27 8.67 15.43
CA VAL A 166 5.00 8.64 14.16
C VAL A 166 4.41 7.66 13.13
N ASP A 167 3.75 6.61 13.60
CA ASP A 167 3.03 5.61 12.82
C ASP A 167 1.87 6.20 11.99
N PHE A 168 1.38 7.39 12.36
CA PHE A 168 0.42 8.14 11.57
C PHE A 168 0.93 8.49 10.16
N ALA A 169 2.25 8.52 9.95
CA ALA A 169 2.84 8.71 8.62
C ALA A 169 2.31 7.70 7.58
N LEU A 170 2.03 6.46 7.99
CA LEU A 170 1.41 5.45 7.12
C LEU A 170 -0.01 5.86 6.69
N SER A 171 -0.80 6.39 7.64
CA SER A 171 -2.16 6.88 7.35
C SER A 171 -2.12 8.06 6.38
N ALA A 172 -1.21 9.01 6.61
CA ALA A 172 -1.02 10.16 5.74
C ALA A 172 -0.55 9.73 4.32
N LEU A 173 0.35 8.74 4.23
CA LEU A 173 0.77 8.15 2.97
C LEU A 173 -0.39 7.62 2.15
N PHE A 174 -1.22 6.73 2.73
CA PHE A 174 -2.35 6.16 2.01
C PHE A 174 -3.35 7.23 1.58
N ALA A 175 -3.56 8.26 2.39
CA ALA A 175 -4.41 9.40 2.04
C ALA A 175 -3.87 10.15 0.81
N VAL A 176 -2.57 10.45 0.78
CA VAL A 176 -1.91 11.15 -0.33
C VAL A 176 -1.94 10.30 -1.60
N ILE A 177 -1.62 9.01 -1.52
CA ILE A 177 -1.68 8.07 -2.67
C ILE A 177 -3.11 8.00 -3.21
N LEU A 178 -4.11 7.86 -2.34
CA LEU A 178 -5.51 7.78 -2.73
C LEU A 178 -5.97 9.05 -3.46
N CYS A 179 -5.58 10.22 -2.96
CA CYS A 179 -5.83 11.50 -3.62
C CYS A 179 -5.20 11.54 -5.02
N GLY A 180 -3.96 11.06 -5.15
CA GLY A 180 -3.26 10.96 -6.43
C GLY A 180 -3.96 10.04 -7.43
N GLN A 181 -4.40 8.85 -6.98
CA GLN A 181 -5.10 7.87 -7.83
C GLN A 181 -6.45 8.40 -8.31
N ILE A 182 -7.24 9.00 -7.41
CA ILE A 182 -8.52 9.62 -7.77
C ILE A 182 -8.30 10.79 -8.73
N GLY A 183 -7.34 11.68 -8.43
CA GLY A 183 -7.00 12.83 -9.26
C GLY A 183 -6.53 12.44 -10.66
N GLY A 184 -5.71 11.39 -10.77
CA GLY A 184 -5.28 10.81 -12.05
C GLY A 184 -6.46 10.32 -12.89
N GLY A 185 -7.38 9.55 -12.28
CA GLY A 185 -8.58 9.07 -12.96
C GLY A 185 -9.49 10.21 -13.44
N ILE A 186 -9.63 11.29 -12.67
CA ILE A 186 -10.36 12.49 -13.09
C ILE A 186 -9.68 13.14 -14.31
N LEU A 187 -8.35 13.24 -14.30
CA LEU A 187 -7.61 13.84 -15.41
C LEU A 187 -7.72 13.01 -16.70
N GLU A 188 -7.70 11.68 -16.59
CA GLU A 188 -7.93 10.77 -17.72
C GLU A 188 -9.34 10.91 -18.28
N ALA A 189 -10.36 10.98 -17.41
CA ALA A 189 -11.73 11.22 -17.83
C ALA A 189 -11.87 12.58 -18.54
N LYS A 190 -11.12 13.60 -18.10
CA LYS A 190 -11.05 14.90 -18.77
C LYS A 190 -10.44 14.81 -20.17
N LYS A 191 -9.30 14.14 -20.32
CA LYS A 191 -8.62 13.95 -21.61
C LYS A 191 -9.47 13.16 -22.61
N ALA A 192 -10.26 12.21 -22.13
CA ALA A 192 -11.15 11.40 -22.95
C ALA A 192 -12.43 12.13 -23.42
N GLY A 193 -12.58 13.44 -23.14
CA GLY A 193 -13.76 14.22 -23.53
C GLY A 193 -15.03 13.85 -22.77
N LYS A 194 -14.92 13.10 -21.66
CA LYS A 194 -16.08 12.59 -20.90
C LYS A 194 -16.57 13.57 -19.81
N THR A 195 -16.15 14.84 -19.84
CA THR A 195 -16.29 15.82 -18.74
C THR A 195 -17.71 16.29 -18.43
N GLY A 196 -18.67 16.08 -19.32
CA GLY A 196 -20.01 16.68 -19.22
C GLY A 196 -21.01 16.00 -18.28
N THR A 197 -20.69 14.86 -17.66
CA THR A 197 -21.63 14.11 -16.81
C THR A 197 -21.08 13.89 -15.40
N ALA A 198 -21.90 14.12 -14.37
CA ALA A 198 -21.54 13.83 -12.96
C ALA A 198 -20.99 12.39 -12.78
N LYS A 199 -21.46 11.46 -13.61
CA LYS A 199 -21.00 10.06 -13.66
C LYS A 199 -19.51 9.91 -13.98
N SER A 200 -18.91 10.76 -14.81
CA SER A 200 -17.50 10.67 -15.17
C SER A 200 -16.57 11.22 -14.08
N ILE A 201 -17.04 12.21 -13.32
CA ILE A 201 -16.33 12.75 -12.15
C ILE A 201 -16.40 11.75 -10.99
N LEU A 202 -17.52 11.04 -10.82
CA LEU A 202 -17.71 10.06 -9.76
C LEU A 202 -17.06 8.71 -10.05
N GLU A 203 -16.80 8.35 -11.32
CA GLU A 203 -16.25 7.04 -11.69
C GLU A 203 -14.92 6.70 -10.97
N PRO A 204 -13.92 7.61 -10.88
CA PRO A 204 -12.67 7.36 -10.16
C PRO A 204 -12.85 7.13 -8.65
N PHE A 205 -13.95 7.61 -8.05
CA PHE A 205 -14.21 7.46 -6.62
C PHE A 205 -14.84 6.11 -6.26
N VAL A 206 -15.50 5.44 -7.21
CA VAL A 206 -16.26 4.20 -6.93
C VAL A 206 -15.40 3.11 -6.28
N PRO A 207 -14.19 2.79 -6.77
CA PRO A 207 -13.37 1.76 -6.15
C PRO A 207 -12.95 2.11 -4.72
N ALA A 208 -12.55 3.37 -4.50
CA ALA A 208 -12.20 3.88 -3.18
C ALA A 208 -13.38 3.80 -2.20
N ALA A 209 -14.58 4.23 -2.64
CA ALA A 209 -15.78 4.20 -1.83
C ALA A 209 -16.19 2.77 -1.44
N ILE A 210 -16.10 1.81 -2.37
CA ILE A 210 -16.32 0.39 -2.08
C ILE A 210 -15.30 -0.10 -1.05
N GLY A 211 -14.02 0.22 -1.23
CA GLY A 211 -12.96 -0.17 -0.29
C GLY A 211 -13.17 0.39 1.11
N ILE A 212 -13.55 1.67 1.23
CA ILE A 212 -13.91 2.30 2.50
C ILE A 212 -15.09 1.56 3.13
N ALA A 213 -16.17 1.35 2.39
CA ALA A 213 -17.38 0.73 2.92
C ALA A 213 -17.14 -0.70 3.43
N THR A 214 -16.40 -1.53 2.68
CA THR A 214 -16.11 -2.90 3.10
C THR A 214 -15.15 -2.96 4.27
N CYS A 215 -14.17 -2.05 4.33
CA CYS A 215 -13.25 -1.99 5.47
C CYS A 215 -13.93 -1.48 6.75
N VAL A 216 -14.76 -0.45 6.65
CA VAL A 216 -15.58 0.01 7.79
C VAL A 216 -16.44 -1.13 8.33
N LEU A 217 -17.12 -1.87 7.45
CA LEU A 217 -17.92 -3.02 7.86
C LEU A 217 -17.05 -4.11 8.55
N ALA A 218 -15.90 -4.46 7.98
CA ALA A 218 -15.00 -5.44 8.59
C ALA A 218 -14.47 -4.98 9.96
N VAL A 219 -14.16 -3.69 10.13
CA VAL A 219 -13.75 -3.10 11.42
C VAL A 219 -14.91 -3.13 12.42
N LEU A 220 -16.15 -2.86 12.00
CA LEU A 220 -17.32 -2.97 12.86
C LEU A 220 -17.54 -4.42 13.32
N LEU A 221 -17.41 -5.39 12.40
CA LEU A 221 -17.48 -6.81 12.74
C LEU A 221 -16.38 -7.22 13.72
N PHE A 222 -15.16 -6.68 13.56
CA PHE A 222 -14.08 -6.85 14.53
C PHE A 222 -14.42 -6.27 15.91
N LYS A 223 -14.95 -5.04 15.97
CA LYS A 223 -15.32 -4.38 17.23
C LYS A 223 -16.45 -5.09 17.98
N VAL A 224 -17.34 -5.79 17.27
CA VAL A 224 -18.41 -6.64 17.85
C VAL A 224 -17.90 -8.05 18.19
N GLY A 225 -16.63 -8.37 17.89
CA GLY A 225 -16.03 -9.66 18.20
C GLY A 225 -16.45 -10.79 17.27
N LEU A 226 -16.89 -10.49 16.03
CA LEU A 226 -17.27 -11.48 15.02
C LEU A 226 -16.11 -11.84 14.07
N VAL A 227 -15.11 -10.96 13.96
CA VAL A 227 -13.97 -11.13 13.05
C VAL A 227 -12.67 -10.84 13.81
N PRO A 228 -11.64 -11.69 13.76
CA PRO A 228 -10.35 -11.38 14.37
C PRO A 228 -9.65 -10.25 13.61
N SER A 229 -8.80 -9.48 14.30
CA SER A 229 -8.11 -8.34 13.69
C SER A 229 -7.26 -8.70 12.48
N SER A 230 -6.70 -9.93 12.45
CA SER A 230 -5.92 -10.48 11.35
C SER A 230 -6.73 -10.66 10.05
N ASN A 231 -8.05 -10.85 10.15
CA ASN A 231 -8.91 -11.10 9.00
C ASN A 231 -9.56 -9.83 8.42
N ILE A 232 -9.38 -8.65 9.04
CA ILE A 232 -10.04 -7.40 8.59
C ILE A 232 -9.67 -7.08 7.15
N ILE A 233 -8.38 -7.01 6.84
CA ILE A 233 -7.90 -6.66 5.48
C ILE A 233 -8.41 -7.69 4.47
N PHE A 234 -8.27 -8.98 4.80
CA PHE A 234 -8.63 -10.05 3.88
C PHE A 234 -10.14 -10.05 3.57
N LEU A 235 -10.98 -9.94 4.60
CA LEU A 235 -12.42 -9.85 4.44
C LEU A 235 -12.82 -8.61 3.62
N SER A 236 -12.20 -7.46 3.91
CA SER A 236 -12.45 -6.19 3.20
C SER A 236 -12.17 -6.29 1.70
N ILE A 237 -11.06 -6.95 1.33
CA ILE A 237 -10.67 -7.15 -0.07
C ILE A 237 -11.64 -8.09 -0.77
N LEU A 238 -11.98 -9.23 -0.18
CA LEU A 238 -12.89 -10.20 -0.80
C LEU A 238 -14.28 -9.61 -1.01
N MET A 239 -14.83 -8.92 0.00
CA MET A 239 -16.08 -8.20 -0.12
C MET A 239 -15.99 -7.07 -1.14
N GLY A 240 -14.87 -6.35 -1.18
CA GLY A 240 -14.63 -5.27 -2.14
C GLY A 240 -14.61 -5.77 -3.58
N ILE A 241 -13.91 -6.88 -3.84
CA ILE A 241 -13.89 -7.56 -5.15
C ILE A 241 -15.30 -7.99 -5.55
N ALA A 242 -16.07 -8.61 -4.64
CA ALA A 242 -17.43 -9.01 -4.94
C ALA A 242 -18.30 -7.80 -5.34
N LEU A 243 -18.29 -6.73 -4.54
CA LEU A 243 -19.08 -5.53 -4.81
C LEU A 243 -18.65 -4.83 -6.09
N ILE A 244 -17.35 -4.67 -6.34
CA ILE A 244 -16.90 -3.95 -7.54
C ILE A 244 -17.21 -4.72 -8.81
N VAL A 245 -17.15 -6.06 -8.78
CA VAL A 245 -17.57 -6.90 -9.91
C VAL A 245 -19.09 -6.83 -10.13
N ILE A 246 -19.90 -6.74 -9.08
CA ILE A 246 -21.35 -6.52 -9.20
C ILE A 246 -21.65 -5.14 -9.81
N PHE A 247 -21.03 -4.07 -9.29
CA PHE A 247 -21.31 -2.71 -9.73
C PHE A 247 -20.73 -2.36 -11.11
N ARG A 248 -19.56 -2.91 -11.46
CA ARG A 248 -18.82 -2.52 -12.67
C ARG A 248 -18.46 -3.68 -13.58
N GLY A 249 -18.35 -4.90 -13.05
CA GLY A 249 -17.99 -6.08 -13.83
C GLY A 249 -19.02 -6.35 -14.92
N ILE A 250 -20.32 -6.33 -14.61
CA ILE A 250 -21.37 -6.63 -15.60
C ILE A 250 -21.26 -5.74 -16.84
N THR A 251 -21.16 -4.41 -16.66
CA THR A 251 -20.99 -3.47 -17.77
C THR A 251 -19.65 -3.68 -18.48
N PHE A 252 -18.56 -3.84 -17.74
CA PHE A 252 -17.22 -4.02 -18.30
C PHE A 252 -17.07 -5.27 -19.17
N TYR A 253 -17.64 -6.40 -18.74
CA TYR A 253 -17.61 -7.65 -19.50
C TYR A 253 -18.56 -7.60 -20.71
N SER A 254 -19.72 -6.95 -20.55
CA SER A 254 -20.69 -6.75 -21.63
C SER A 254 -20.11 -5.89 -22.76
N GLU A 255 -19.39 -4.81 -22.44
CA GLU A 255 -18.72 -3.94 -23.43
C GLU A 255 -17.64 -4.68 -24.26
N ARG A 256 -17.15 -5.82 -23.77
CA ARG A 256 -16.10 -6.63 -24.42
C ARG A 256 -16.63 -7.93 -25.04
N GLY A 257 -17.94 -8.02 -25.25
CA GLY A 257 -18.58 -9.18 -25.87
C GLY A 257 -18.50 -10.46 -25.03
N GLN A 258 -18.19 -10.36 -23.73
CA GLN A 258 -18.20 -11.50 -22.82
C GLN A 258 -19.52 -11.60 -22.07
N SER A 259 -19.89 -12.83 -21.69
CA SER A 259 -21.15 -13.10 -20.98
C SER A 259 -21.13 -12.49 -19.57
N ALA A 260 -22.22 -11.84 -19.19
CA ALA A 260 -22.46 -11.37 -17.81
C ALA A 260 -22.29 -12.50 -16.77
N LYS A 261 -22.46 -13.77 -17.18
CA LYS A 261 -22.23 -14.96 -16.34
C LYS A 261 -20.81 -14.99 -15.76
N THR A 262 -19.79 -14.53 -16.50
CA THR A 262 -18.40 -14.52 -16.01
C THR A 262 -18.23 -13.55 -14.84
N ALA A 263 -18.79 -12.34 -14.94
CA ALA A 263 -18.77 -11.38 -13.84
C ALA A 263 -19.52 -11.92 -12.61
N ILE A 264 -20.69 -12.51 -12.82
CA ILE A 264 -21.49 -13.10 -11.72
C ILE A 264 -20.72 -14.23 -11.04
N LEU A 265 -20.08 -15.13 -11.79
CA LEU A 265 -19.32 -16.24 -11.23
C LEU A 265 -18.17 -15.74 -10.35
N ILE A 266 -17.44 -14.72 -10.80
CA ILE A 266 -16.33 -14.12 -10.04
C ILE A 266 -16.83 -13.47 -8.75
N ALA A 267 -17.93 -12.71 -8.82
CA ALA A 267 -18.55 -12.12 -7.64
C ALA A 267 -18.99 -13.18 -6.63
N LEU A 268 -19.65 -14.26 -7.09
CA LEU A 268 -20.06 -15.38 -6.25
C LEU A 268 -18.86 -16.08 -5.61
N SER A 269 -17.79 -16.36 -6.37
CA SER A 269 -16.57 -16.96 -5.83
C SER A 269 -15.93 -16.09 -4.73
N ALA A 270 -15.87 -14.77 -4.94
CA ALA A 270 -15.35 -13.83 -3.94
C ALA A 270 -16.24 -13.78 -2.68
N MET A 271 -17.56 -13.81 -2.82
CA MET A 271 -18.50 -13.86 -1.70
C MET A 271 -18.40 -15.17 -0.91
N ILE A 272 -18.30 -16.32 -1.59
CA ILE A 272 -18.14 -17.62 -0.94
C ILE A 272 -16.84 -17.63 -0.13
N LEU A 273 -15.74 -17.14 -0.71
CA LEU A 273 -14.46 -17.07 0.00
C LEU A 273 -14.55 -16.13 1.20
N ALA A 274 -15.18 -14.96 1.07
CA ALA A 274 -15.43 -14.06 2.20
C ALA A 274 -16.24 -14.75 3.32
N GLY A 275 -17.25 -15.54 2.96
CA GLY A 275 -18.03 -16.33 3.91
C GLY A 275 -17.19 -17.39 4.64
N ILE A 276 -16.31 -18.08 3.93
CA ILE A 276 -15.36 -19.05 4.52
C ILE A 276 -14.44 -18.36 5.52
N VAL A 277 -13.89 -17.20 5.16
CA VAL A 277 -12.99 -16.42 6.01
C VAL A 277 -13.69 -15.91 7.27
N PHE A 278 -14.93 -15.44 7.11
CA PHE A 278 -15.75 -15.02 8.22
C PHE A 278 -16.04 -16.21 9.17
N ALA A 279 -16.43 -17.36 8.63
CA ALA A 279 -16.67 -18.57 9.41
C ALA A 279 -15.41 -19.09 10.11
N ALA A 280 -14.25 -19.07 9.44
CA ALA A 280 -12.97 -19.40 10.02
C ALA A 280 -12.58 -18.42 11.14
N GLY A 281 -12.87 -17.12 10.96
CA GLY A 281 -12.69 -16.10 12.00
C GLY A 281 -13.53 -16.38 13.24
N LEU A 282 -14.81 -16.70 13.07
CA LEU A 282 -15.69 -17.11 14.17
C LEU A 282 -15.18 -18.37 14.88
N PHE A 283 -14.70 -19.35 14.10
CA PHE A 283 -14.11 -20.57 14.67
C PHE A 283 -12.87 -20.23 15.49
N GLN A 284 -11.95 -19.40 14.96
CA GLN A 284 -10.77 -18.95 15.69
C GLN A 284 -11.15 -18.25 16.99
N ILE A 285 -12.06 -17.27 16.96
CA ILE A 285 -12.52 -16.57 18.17
C ILE A 285 -13.07 -17.55 19.21
N LYS A 286 -13.85 -18.54 18.77
CA LYS A 286 -14.43 -19.57 19.66
C LYS A 286 -13.36 -20.50 20.25
N THR A 287 -12.31 -20.82 19.50
CA THR A 287 -11.17 -21.62 19.98
C THR A 287 -10.17 -20.82 20.82
N SER A 288 -10.03 -19.52 20.55
CA SER A 288 -9.16 -18.56 21.25
C SER A 288 -9.70 -18.16 22.62
N GLY A 289 -10.97 -18.47 22.92
CA GLY A 289 -11.67 -18.15 24.17
C GLY A 289 -11.07 -18.72 25.46
N SER A 290 -9.86 -19.30 25.42
CA SER A 290 -9.10 -19.74 26.59
C SER A 290 -7.61 -19.34 26.61
N ALA A 291 -7.06 -18.66 25.58
CA ALA A 291 -5.60 -18.50 25.48
C ALA A 291 -5.05 -17.13 24.98
N ASP A 292 -5.89 -16.19 24.51
CA ASP A 292 -5.42 -14.92 23.91
C ASP A 292 -5.34 -13.73 24.91
N SER A 293 -5.38 -13.98 26.22
CA SER A 293 -5.15 -12.94 27.25
C SER A 293 -3.66 -12.73 27.57
N ALA A 294 -2.75 -13.45 26.93
CA ALA A 294 -1.33 -13.18 27.03
C ALA A 294 -0.97 -12.07 26.04
N ILE A 295 -0.46 -10.94 26.55
CA ILE A 295 0.20 -9.93 25.72
C ILE A 295 1.30 -10.65 24.96
N LYS A 296 1.11 -10.86 23.65
CA LYS A 296 2.14 -11.50 22.82
C LYS A 296 3.35 -10.57 22.79
N GLU A 297 4.46 -11.06 23.30
CA GLU A 297 5.74 -10.36 23.18
C GLU A 297 6.08 -10.17 21.70
N LYS A 298 6.82 -9.10 21.40
CA LYS A 298 7.30 -8.84 20.04
C LYS A 298 8.06 -10.04 19.48
N LEU A 299 7.99 -10.25 18.17
CA LEU A 299 8.68 -11.36 17.52
C LEU A 299 10.20 -11.28 17.78
N PRO A 300 10.86 -12.40 18.11
CA PRO A 300 12.31 -12.43 18.24
C PRO A 300 12.97 -12.11 16.89
N LEU A 301 14.13 -11.46 16.94
CA LEU A 301 14.83 -10.95 15.75
C LEU A 301 15.10 -12.04 14.70
N SER A 302 15.38 -13.27 15.12
CA SER A 302 15.59 -14.41 14.21
C SER A 302 14.36 -14.70 13.34
N LEU A 303 13.16 -14.70 13.93
CA LEU A 303 11.91 -14.91 13.19
C LEU A 303 11.57 -13.71 12.31
N VAL A 304 11.90 -12.49 12.76
CA VAL A 304 11.72 -11.29 11.92
C VAL A 304 12.57 -11.36 10.67
N ILE A 305 13.84 -11.76 10.77
CA ILE A 305 14.71 -11.94 9.61
C ILE A 305 14.16 -12.99 8.65
N VAL A 306 13.70 -14.14 9.17
CA VAL A 306 13.05 -15.17 8.36
C VAL A 306 11.80 -14.62 7.65
N ALA A 307 10.95 -13.88 8.37
CA ALA A 307 9.76 -13.26 7.82
C ALA A 307 10.12 -12.28 6.68
N ILE A 308 11.15 -11.45 6.85
CA ILE A 308 11.62 -10.50 5.82
C ILE A 308 11.96 -11.22 4.52
N PHE A 309 12.72 -12.32 4.57
CA PHE A 309 13.10 -13.06 3.36
C PHE A 309 11.90 -13.76 2.71
N ILE A 310 11.00 -14.35 3.50
CA ILE A 310 9.79 -14.99 2.98
C ILE A 310 8.89 -13.94 2.31
N CYS A 311 8.65 -12.81 2.97
CA CYS A 311 7.85 -11.72 2.43
C CYS A 311 8.48 -11.14 1.17
N GLY A 312 9.80 -10.92 1.17
CA GLY A 312 10.55 -10.50 -0.01
C GLY A 312 10.37 -11.45 -1.21
N ALA A 313 10.41 -12.76 -0.97
CA ALA A 313 10.16 -13.76 -2.01
C ALA A 313 8.73 -13.70 -2.55
N ILE A 314 7.74 -13.51 -1.67
CA ILE A 314 6.32 -13.37 -2.05
C ILE A 314 6.11 -12.10 -2.88
N ILE A 315 6.66 -10.97 -2.43
CA ILE A 315 6.56 -9.68 -3.11
C ILE A 315 7.21 -9.77 -4.50
N PHE A 316 8.38 -10.41 -4.60
CA PHE A 316 9.01 -10.64 -5.90
C PHE A 316 8.19 -11.57 -6.79
N PHE A 317 7.57 -12.61 -6.22
CA PHE A 317 6.63 -13.47 -6.95
C PHE A 317 5.45 -12.66 -7.50
N GLU A 318 4.81 -11.82 -6.69
CA GLU A 318 3.69 -10.97 -7.13
C GLU A 318 4.08 -10.04 -8.29
N ARG A 319 5.24 -9.38 -8.17
CA ARG A 319 5.78 -8.48 -9.20
C ARG A 319 6.09 -9.22 -10.50
N SER A 320 6.64 -10.43 -10.41
CA SER A 320 7.06 -11.22 -11.57
C SER A 320 5.94 -12.08 -12.18
N PHE A 321 4.89 -12.40 -11.41
CA PHE A 321 3.80 -13.30 -11.77
C PHE A 321 3.23 -12.99 -13.15
N SER A 322 2.90 -11.72 -13.37
CA SER A 322 2.30 -11.25 -14.61
C SER A 322 3.23 -11.35 -15.81
N PHE A 323 4.53 -11.13 -15.60
CA PHE A 323 5.53 -11.32 -16.64
C PHE A 323 5.75 -12.80 -16.96
N LEU A 324 5.65 -13.71 -15.97
CA LEU A 324 5.81 -15.14 -16.20
C LEU A 324 4.66 -15.72 -17.04
N LEU A 325 3.43 -15.30 -16.77
CA LEU A 325 2.23 -15.87 -17.40
C LEU A 325 1.80 -15.15 -18.70
N PHE A 326 1.98 -13.83 -18.78
CA PHE A 326 1.37 -13.01 -19.84
C PHE A 326 2.39 -12.30 -20.75
N SER A 327 3.70 -12.53 -20.63
CA SER A 327 4.70 -11.91 -21.54
C SER A 327 4.50 -12.21 -23.03
N ARG A 328 3.68 -13.21 -23.38
CA ARG A 328 3.43 -13.64 -24.78
C ARG A 328 1.93 -13.73 -25.15
N LYS A 329 1.03 -13.34 -24.25
CA LYS A 329 -0.42 -13.48 -24.43
C LYS A 329 -1.11 -12.23 -23.95
N GLU A 330 -2.17 -11.81 -24.65
CA GLU A 330 -3.00 -10.73 -24.12
C GLU A 330 -3.63 -11.15 -22.78
N PRO A 331 -3.60 -10.27 -21.77
CA PRO A 331 -4.17 -10.59 -20.49
C PRO A 331 -5.71 -10.72 -20.62
N PRO A 332 -6.31 -11.74 -19.99
CA PRO A 332 -7.74 -11.95 -20.04
C PRO A 332 -8.52 -10.75 -19.48
N PRO A 333 -9.80 -10.56 -19.86
CA PRO A 333 -10.59 -9.40 -19.43
C PRO A 333 -10.69 -9.23 -17.92
N LEU A 334 -10.73 -10.32 -17.15
CA LEU A 334 -10.67 -10.28 -15.68
C LEU A 334 -9.46 -9.53 -15.16
N ILE A 335 -8.33 -9.77 -15.79
CA ILE A 335 -7.08 -9.17 -15.35
C ILE A 335 -7.05 -7.67 -15.68
N LYS A 336 -7.52 -7.27 -16.87
CA LYS A 336 -7.67 -5.85 -17.22
C LYS A 336 -8.72 -5.13 -16.33
N PHE A 337 -9.74 -5.85 -15.86
CA PHE A 337 -10.74 -5.33 -14.90
C PHE A 337 -10.09 -5.08 -13.53
N ILE A 338 -9.41 -6.09 -13.02
CA ILE A 338 -8.64 -6.01 -11.77
C ILE A 338 -7.65 -4.84 -11.84
N GLU A 339 -6.98 -4.67 -12.98
CA GLU A 339 -6.01 -3.61 -13.19
C GLU A 339 -6.56 -2.20 -13.02
N LYS A 340 -7.76 -1.98 -13.57
CA LYS A 340 -8.41 -0.68 -13.50
C LYS A 340 -8.92 -0.32 -12.11
N TYR A 341 -9.39 -1.30 -11.33
CA TYR A 341 -10.22 -1.00 -10.15
C TYR A 341 -9.59 -1.40 -8.81
N ILE A 342 -8.76 -2.44 -8.75
CA ILE A 342 -8.23 -2.96 -7.48
C ILE A 342 -7.26 -2.00 -6.77
N PRO A 343 -6.32 -1.31 -7.44
CA PRO A 343 -5.34 -0.48 -6.74
C PRO A 343 -5.96 0.59 -5.83
N SER A 344 -6.92 1.36 -6.34
CA SER A 344 -7.59 2.42 -5.57
C SER A 344 -8.46 1.87 -4.44
N MET A 345 -9.10 0.73 -4.65
CA MET A 345 -9.87 0.04 -3.62
C MET A 345 -8.98 -0.44 -2.47
N ILE A 346 -7.82 -1.03 -2.76
CA ILE A 346 -6.90 -1.53 -1.72
C ILE A 346 -6.31 -0.39 -0.91
N ILE A 347 -5.84 0.70 -1.54
CA ILE A 347 -5.29 1.85 -0.80
C ILE A 347 -6.36 2.45 0.14
N ALA A 348 -7.61 2.50 -0.32
CA ALA A 348 -8.73 2.95 0.51
C ALA A 348 -9.00 2.01 1.70
N ILE A 349 -8.93 0.68 1.50
CA ILE A 349 -9.02 -0.31 2.59
C ILE A 349 -7.88 -0.09 3.59
N LEU A 350 -6.64 0.05 3.13
CA LEU A 350 -5.47 0.22 3.99
C LEU A 350 -5.54 1.52 4.80
N LEU A 351 -5.99 2.62 4.18
CA LEU A 351 -6.22 3.89 4.87
C LEU A 351 -7.22 3.73 6.03
N VAL A 352 -8.36 3.08 5.79
CA VAL A 352 -9.37 2.85 6.83
C VAL A 352 -8.86 1.90 7.91
N TYR A 353 -8.12 0.86 7.52
CA TYR A 353 -7.53 -0.11 8.43
C TYR A 353 -6.58 0.55 9.44
N CYS A 354 -5.82 1.58 9.05
CA CYS A 354 -4.96 2.34 9.97
C CYS A 354 -5.71 2.97 11.14
N PHE A 355 -7.04 3.14 11.03
CA PHE A 355 -7.88 3.72 12.08
C PHE A 355 -8.64 2.68 12.92
N LYS A 356 -8.37 1.37 12.73
CA LYS A 356 -9.13 0.30 13.41
C LYS A 356 -9.09 0.39 14.94
N ASP A 357 -7.95 0.80 15.49
CA ASP A 357 -7.69 0.84 16.94
C ASP A 357 -8.11 2.16 17.60
N ILE A 358 -8.63 3.12 16.82
CA ILE A 358 -9.09 4.39 17.35
C ILE A 358 -10.34 4.19 18.22
N LYS A 359 -10.24 4.73 19.44
CA LYS A 359 -11.35 4.84 20.39
C LYS A 359 -12.22 6.04 20.02
N LEU A 360 -13.37 5.76 19.44
CA LEU A 360 -14.36 6.78 19.07
C LEU A 360 -15.31 7.16 20.21
N VAL A 361 -15.33 6.37 21.29
CA VAL A 361 -16.27 6.53 22.42
C VAL A 361 -15.59 7.19 23.64
N ALA A 362 -14.26 7.23 23.65
CA ALA A 362 -13.47 7.87 24.70
C ALA A 362 -12.76 9.09 24.14
N PHE A 363 -12.65 10.17 24.93
CA PHE A 363 -11.83 11.33 24.61
C PHE A 363 -10.39 10.88 24.28
N PRO A 364 -9.74 11.40 23.20
CA PRO A 364 -10.14 12.53 22.36
C PRO A 364 -11.00 12.18 21.14
N TYR A 365 -11.77 11.08 21.17
CA TYR A 365 -12.74 10.68 20.13
C TYR A 365 -12.14 10.49 18.72
N GLY A 366 -10.84 10.21 18.64
CA GLY A 366 -10.11 10.12 17.37
C GLY A 366 -9.86 11.47 16.69
N LEU A 367 -10.11 12.60 17.36
CA LEU A 367 -9.92 13.93 16.80
C LEU A 367 -8.50 14.17 16.24
N PRO A 368 -7.39 13.76 16.92
CA PRO A 368 -6.05 13.92 16.36
C PRO A 368 -5.90 13.26 14.99
N ALA A 369 -6.41 12.04 14.84
CA ALA A 369 -6.33 11.26 13.61
C ALA A 369 -7.14 11.88 12.47
N PHE A 370 -8.39 12.28 12.72
CA PHE A 370 -9.21 12.93 11.70
C PHE A 370 -8.66 14.30 11.30
N ALA A 371 -8.13 15.07 12.27
CA ALA A 371 -7.48 16.35 11.99
C ALA A 371 -6.20 16.16 11.14
N GLY A 372 -5.36 15.20 11.48
CA GLY A 372 -4.18 14.83 10.69
C GLY A 372 -4.56 14.39 9.28
N LEU A 373 -5.60 13.56 9.13
CA LEU A 373 -6.05 13.05 7.83
C LEU A 373 -6.58 14.19 6.95
N PHE A 374 -7.41 15.05 7.53
CA PHE A 374 -7.95 16.23 6.85
C PHE A 374 -6.82 17.17 6.41
N PHE A 375 -5.84 17.42 7.28
CA PHE A 375 -4.66 18.21 6.96
C PHE A 375 -3.86 17.60 5.80
N ALA A 376 -3.60 16.29 5.84
CA ALA A 376 -2.86 15.58 4.78
C ALA A 376 -3.54 15.78 3.42
N VAL A 377 -4.87 15.60 3.35
CA VAL A 377 -5.65 15.77 2.12
C VAL A 377 -5.63 17.22 1.65
N LEU A 378 -5.93 18.18 2.54
CA LEU A 378 -5.97 19.59 2.17
C LEU A 378 -4.63 20.11 1.66
N VAL A 379 -3.55 19.84 2.38
CA VAL A 379 -2.21 20.30 2.01
C VAL A 379 -1.75 19.61 0.72
N ASN A 380 -2.09 18.34 0.52
CA ASN A 380 -1.75 17.67 -0.73
C ASN A 380 -2.48 18.29 -1.93
N LEU A 381 -3.75 18.66 -1.77
CA LEU A 381 -4.52 19.33 -2.82
C LEU A 381 -4.02 20.76 -3.09
N ALA A 382 -3.59 21.49 -2.06
CA ALA A 382 -3.14 22.88 -2.17
C ALA A 382 -1.69 23.02 -2.64
N VAL A 383 -0.77 22.29 -2.01
CA VAL A 383 0.68 22.42 -2.21
C VAL A 383 1.18 21.44 -3.28
N LYS A 384 0.46 20.35 -3.54
CA LYS A 384 0.85 19.27 -4.47
C LYS A 384 2.25 18.71 -4.15
N ASN A 385 2.60 18.69 -2.88
CA ASN A 385 3.86 18.15 -2.37
C ASN A 385 3.57 17.11 -1.29
N SER A 386 3.88 15.85 -1.60
CA SER A 386 3.66 14.72 -0.70
C SER A 386 4.44 14.84 0.61
N MET A 387 5.64 15.44 0.61
CA MET A 387 6.42 15.58 1.85
C MET A 387 5.73 16.47 2.86
N VAL A 388 5.34 17.67 2.43
CA VAL A 388 4.72 18.67 3.31
C VAL A 388 3.40 18.12 3.86
N SER A 389 2.68 17.39 3.01
CA SER A 389 1.41 16.74 3.38
C SER A 389 1.61 15.66 4.43
N ILE A 390 2.57 14.75 4.24
CA ILE A 390 2.82 13.63 5.14
C ILE A 390 3.44 14.11 6.45
N PHE A 391 4.57 14.83 6.39
CA PHE A 391 5.23 15.31 7.61
C PHE A 391 4.36 16.29 8.39
N GLY A 392 3.68 17.21 7.71
CA GLY A 392 2.82 18.17 8.40
C GLY A 392 1.63 17.49 9.07
N ALA A 393 1.02 16.49 8.42
CA ALA A 393 -0.07 15.73 8.99
C ALA A 393 0.37 14.87 10.18
N THR A 394 1.52 14.20 10.09
CA THR A 394 2.10 13.43 11.19
C THR A 394 2.49 14.33 12.35
N ALA A 395 3.14 15.47 12.09
CA ALA A 395 3.48 16.43 13.15
C ALA A 395 2.22 16.97 13.84
N LEU A 396 1.18 17.34 13.07
CA LEU A 396 -0.10 17.76 13.62
C LEU A 396 -0.73 16.67 14.48
N TYR A 397 -0.75 15.43 14.00
CA TYR A 397 -1.26 14.28 14.76
C TYR A 397 -0.50 14.09 16.07
N MET A 398 0.83 14.16 16.04
CA MET A 398 1.68 13.99 17.22
C MET A 398 1.46 15.11 18.23
N ILE A 399 1.38 16.37 17.78
CA ILE A 399 1.12 17.53 18.66
C ILE A 399 -0.26 17.40 19.31
N LEU A 400 -1.31 17.13 18.53
CA LEU A 400 -2.67 16.99 19.05
C LEU A 400 -2.77 15.80 20.01
N SER A 401 -2.14 14.67 19.67
CA SER A 401 -2.11 13.48 20.53
C SER A 401 -1.35 13.73 21.83
N ALA A 402 -0.33 14.59 21.85
CA ALA A 402 0.40 14.95 23.06
C ALA A 402 -0.37 15.95 23.95
N VAL A 403 -1.15 16.85 23.36
CA VAL A 403 -1.90 17.88 24.10
C VAL A 403 -3.25 17.37 24.62
N MET A 404 -3.88 16.41 23.93
CA MET A 404 -5.21 15.89 24.24
C MET A 404 -5.20 14.57 25.04
N VAL A 405 -4.12 14.28 25.77
CA VAL A 405 -3.99 13.09 26.63
C VAL A 405 -4.86 13.20 27.87
#